data_AF-A0A5E4HUE8-F1
#
_entry.id   AF-A0A5E4HUE8-F1
#
_cell.length_a   1.000
_cell.length_b   1.000
_cell.length_c   1.000
_cell.angle_alpha   90.00
_cell.angle_beta   90.00
_cell.angle_gamma   90.00
#
_symmetry.space_group_name_H-M   'P 1'
#
loop_
_entity.id
_entity.type
_entity.pdbx_description
1 polymer ?
#
loop_
_entity_poly.entity_id
_entity_poly.type
_entity_poly.pdbx_seq_one_letter_code
_entity_poly.pdbx_strand_id
1 'polypeptide(L)'
;MLTLKIPVLILTILFALIGVYLAARIYIAQRRIDPATLRARAFLNESFLKGSWKLILMSLVLFMIRAIVELEELIEGVMDEKSAEVLDEIIVLGILICLILLLYKWLKLMDPPKLDLSSK
;
A
#
# COMPACT_ATOMS: atom_id res chain seq x y z
N MET A 1 -0.12 24.93 -14.12
CA MET A 1 -0.69 23.63 -14.52
C MET A 1 0.36 22.53 -14.68
N LEU A 2 1.61 22.79 -15.15
CA LEU A 2 2.76 21.88 -14.91
C LEU A 2 3.08 21.67 -13.41
N THR A 3 2.65 22.61 -12.57
CA THR A 3 3.08 22.73 -11.17
C THR A 3 2.55 21.67 -10.21
N LEU A 4 1.41 20.99 -10.49
CA LEU A 4 0.89 19.93 -9.62
C LEU A 4 1.21 18.51 -10.12
N LYS A 5 1.29 18.30 -11.43
CA LYS A 5 1.66 16.99 -12.01
C LYS A 5 3.08 16.57 -11.63
N ILE A 6 4.03 17.50 -11.71
CA ILE A 6 5.43 17.24 -11.37
C ILE A 6 5.58 16.76 -9.92
N PRO A 7 5.08 17.45 -8.88
CA PRO A 7 5.24 16.98 -7.50
C PRO A 7 4.49 15.67 -7.24
N VAL A 8 3.32 15.46 -7.84
CA VAL A 8 2.58 14.19 -7.71
C VAL A 8 3.36 13.03 -8.34
N LEU A 9 3.94 13.23 -9.52
CA LEU A 9 4.80 12.23 -10.17
C LEU A 9 6.05 11.93 -9.33
N ILE A 10 6.72 12.96 -8.80
CA ILE A 10 7.88 12.78 -7.92
C ILE A 10 7.48 11.98 -6.68
N LEU A 11 6.35 12.31 -6.05
CA LEU A 11 5.86 11.59 -4.87
C LEU A 11 5.54 10.13 -5.20
N THR A 12 4.93 9.88 -6.36
CA THR A 12 4.61 8.55 -6.88
C THR A 12 5.89 7.72 -7.05
N ILE A 13 6.94 8.29 -7.65
CA ILE A 13 8.25 7.63 -7.81
C ILE A 13 8.86 7.32 -6.44
N LEU A 14 8.86 8.28 -5.51
CA LEU A 14 9.39 8.07 -4.16
C LEU A 14 8.65 6.95 -3.42
N PHE A 15 7.33 6.93 -3.50
CA PHE A 15 6.50 5.89 -2.90
C PHE A 15 6.73 4.53 -3.56
N ALA A 16 6.84 4.46 -4.88
CA ALA A 16 7.20 3.24 -5.58
C ALA A 16 8.57 2.70 -5.12
N LEU A 17 9.59 3.57 -5.00
CA LEU A 17 10.92 3.19 -4.49
C LEU A 17 10.87 2.69 -3.05
N ILE A 18 10.10 3.33 -2.17
CA ILE A 18 9.88 2.87 -0.79
C ILE A 18 9.20 1.50 -0.78
N GLY A 19 8.18 1.30 -1.61
CA GLY A 19 7.49 0.02 -1.77
C GLY A 19 8.44 -1.09 -2.21
N VAL A 20 9.27 -0.84 -3.23
CA VAL A 20 10.29 -1.77 -3.71
C VAL A 20 11.31 -2.08 -2.60
N TYR A 21 11.80 -1.07 -1.89
CA TYR A 21 12.73 -1.27 -0.77
C TYR A 21 12.13 -2.15 0.34
N LEU A 22 10.88 -1.89 0.73
CA LEU A 22 10.18 -2.68 1.75
C LEU A 22 9.94 -4.12 1.28
N ALA A 23 9.49 -4.31 0.04
CA ALA A 23 9.27 -5.63 -0.55
C ALA A 23 10.58 -6.45 -0.59
N ALA A 24 11.69 -5.83 -0.99
CA ALA A 24 13.01 -6.46 -0.98
C ALA A 24 13.44 -6.86 0.44
N ARG A 25 13.22 -5.99 1.43
CA ARG A 25 13.51 -6.32 2.84
C ARG A 25 12.68 -7.50 3.34
N ILE A 26 11.39 -7.52 3.03
CA ILE A 26 10.47 -8.63 3.39
C ILE A 26 10.95 -9.92 2.75
N TYR A 27 11.29 -9.90 1.46
CA TYR A 27 11.80 -11.07 0.74
C TYR A 27 13.06 -11.66 1.39
N ILE A 28 14.00 -10.81 1.79
CA ILE A 28 15.22 -11.23 2.49
C ILE A 28 14.89 -11.76 3.90
N ALA A 29 14.03 -11.07 4.64
CA ALA A 29 13.65 -11.45 6.00
C ALA A 29 12.89 -12.78 6.04
N GLN A 30 12.01 -13.02 5.07
CA GLN A 30 11.24 -14.26 4.96
C GLN A 30 12.13 -15.49 4.83
N ARG A 31 13.31 -15.39 4.20
CA ARG A 31 14.27 -16.51 4.10
C ARG A 31 14.87 -16.91 5.46
N ARG A 32 14.81 -16.04 6.46
CA ARG A 32 15.37 -16.28 7.80
C ARG A 32 14.35 -16.82 8.79
N ILE A 33 13.05 -16.77 8.47
CA ILE A 33 11.96 -17.13 9.37
C ILE A 33 11.27 -18.36 8.80
N ASP A 34 11.06 -19.36 9.64
CA ASP A 34 10.29 -20.54 9.27
C ASP A 34 8.86 -20.13 8.83
N PRO A 35 8.37 -20.58 7.66
CA PRO A 35 7.06 -20.18 7.14
C PRO A 35 5.90 -20.54 8.06
N ALA A 36 5.98 -21.65 8.80
CA ALA A 36 4.93 -22.02 9.76
C ALA A 36 4.88 -21.02 10.92
N THR A 37 6.04 -20.60 11.42
CA THR A 37 6.18 -19.56 12.44
C THR A 37 5.62 -18.21 11.98
N LEU A 38 5.93 -17.79 10.75
CA LEU A 38 5.39 -16.54 10.19
C LEU A 38 3.87 -16.59 10.04
N ARG A 39 3.32 -17.71 9.55
CA ARG A 39 1.87 -17.90 9.43
C ARG A 39 1.18 -17.86 10.79
N ALA A 40 1.76 -18.50 11.80
CA ALA A 40 1.23 -18.47 13.16
C ALA A 40 1.20 -17.04 13.71
N ARG A 41 2.29 -16.27 13.54
CA ARG A 41 2.32 -14.85 13.95
C ARG A 41 1.28 -14.01 13.24
N ALA A 42 1.10 -14.20 11.93
CA ALA A 42 0.11 -13.48 11.14
C ALA A 42 -1.31 -13.79 11.61
N PHE A 43 -1.60 -15.06 11.89
CA PHE A 43 -2.93 -15.51 12.30
C PHE A 43 -3.28 -15.10 13.74
N LEU A 44 -2.31 -15.18 14.67
CA LEU A 44 -2.51 -14.83 16.07
C LEU A 44 -2.57 -13.31 16.30
N ASN A 45 -2.09 -12.50 15.37
CA ASN A 45 -2.12 -11.05 15.48
C ASN A 45 -3.40 -10.48 14.83
N GLU A 46 -4.48 -10.40 15.60
CA GLU A 46 -5.77 -9.88 15.12
C GLU A 46 -5.67 -8.44 14.60
N SER A 47 -4.87 -7.59 15.26
CA SER A 47 -4.64 -6.21 14.83
C SER A 47 -3.97 -6.11 13.45
N PHE A 48 -3.06 -7.05 13.17
CA PHE A 48 -2.42 -7.20 11.86
C PHE A 48 -3.46 -7.63 10.83
N LEU A 49 -4.23 -8.69 11.09
CA LEU A 49 -5.27 -9.19 10.17
C LEU A 49 -6.29 -8.10 9.82
N LYS A 50 -6.96 -7.52 10.82
CA LYS A 50 -7.98 -6.48 10.61
C LYS A 50 -7.41 -5.26 9.89
N GLY A 51 -6.19 -4.88 10.27
CA GLY A 51 -5.48 -3.78 9.67
C GLY A 51 -5.11 -4.02 8.20
N SER A 52 -4.67 -5.23 7.86
CA SER A 52 -4.32 -5.61 6.49
C SER A 52 -5.56 -5.68 5.61
N TRP A 53 -6.64 -6.29 6.09
CA TRP A 53 -7.92 -6.34 5.38
C TRP A 53 -8.49 -4.96 5.09
N LYS A 54 -8.40 -4.03 6.06
CA LYS A 54 -8.84 -2.63 5.85
C LYS A 54 -8.06 -1.95 4.74
N LEU A 55 -6.73 -2.14 4.68
CA LEU A 55 -5.89 -1.55 3.64
C LEU A 55 -6.18 -2.16 2.26
N ILE A 56 -6.37 -3.48 2.18
CA ILE A 56 -6.76 -4.16 0.95
C ILE A 56 -8.11 -3.63 0.46
N LEU A 57 -9.12 -3.60 1.34
CA LEU A 57 -10.44 -3.07 1.00
C LEU A 57 -10.36 -1.63 0.49
N MET A 58 -9.60 -0.77 1.16
CA MET A 58 -9.42 0.63 0.75
C MET A 58 -8.77 0.73 -0.62
N SER A 59 -7.74 -0.08 -0.91
CA SER A 59 -7.09 -0.10 -2.23
C SER A 59 -8.02 -0.59 -3.34
N LEU A 60 -8.88 -1.57 -3.06
CA LEU A 60 -9.87 -2.07 -4.01
C LEU A 60 -10.97 -1.05 -4.28
N VAL A 61 -11.43 -0.34 -3.25
CA VAL A 61 -12.42 0.76 -3.43
C VAL A 61 -11.83 1.87 -4.29
N LEU A 62 -10.59 2.28 -4.03
CA LEU A 62 -9.90 3.28 -4.85
C LEU A 62 -9.76 2.82 -6.30
N PHE A 63 -9.35 1.57 -6.52
CA PHE A 63 -9.24 1.00 -7.86
C PHE A 63 -10.60 0.94 -8.58
N MET A 64 -11.67 0.58 -7.87
CA MET A 64 -13.04 0.58 -8.41
C MET A 64 -13.47 1.99 -8.84
N ILE A 65 -13.20 3.02 -8.02
CA ILE A 65 -13.53 4.41 -8.38
C ILE A 65 -12.80 4.80 -9.67
N ARG A 66 -11.50 4.49 -9.78
CA ARG A 66 -10.73 4.73 -10.99
C ARG A 66 -11.35 4.03 -12.21
N ALA A 67 -11.69 2.75 -12.08
CA ALA A 67 -12.27 1.98 -13.18
C ALA A 67 -13.63 2.52 -13.63
N ILE A 68 -14.44 3.04 -12.71
CA ILE A 68 -15.72 3.69 -13.03
C ILE A 68 -15.47 4.98 -13.82
N VAL A 69 -14.53 5.81 -13.36
CA VAL A 69 -14.17 7.07 -14.04
C VAL A 69 -13.65 6.80 -15.45
N GLU A 70 -12.74 5.84 -15.61
CA GLU A 70 -12.19 5.44 -16.90
C GLU A 70 -13.28 4.88 -17.83
N LEU A 71 -14.29 4.19 -17.28
CA LEU A 71 -15.45 3.73 -18.05
C LEU A 71 -16.36 4.88 -18.50
N GLU A 72 -16.54 5.92 -17.67
CA GLU A 72 -17.33 7.11 -18.05
C GLU A 72 -16.68 7.88 -19.20
N GLU A 73 -15.36 8.02 -19.22
CA GLU A 73 -14.64 8.66 -20.34
C GLU A 73 -14.87 7.94 -21.67
N LEU A 74 -14.94 6.60 -21.65
CA LEU A 74 -15.18 5.80 -22.86
C LEU A 74 -16.60 5.94 -23.42
N ILE A 75 -17.57 6.39 -22.61
CA ILE A 75 -19.00 6.45 -22.98
C ILE A 75 -19.42 7.90 -23.35
N GLU A 76 -18.47 8.80 -23.64
CA GLU A 76 -18.71 10.25 -23.80
C GLU A 76 -19.33 10.87 -22.52
N GLY A 77 -18.75 10.56 -21.37
CA GLY A 77 -19.18 11.03 -20.06
C GLY A 77 -19.01 12.54 -19.82
N VAL A 78 -19.70 13.03 -18.77
CA VAL A 78 -19.87 14.45 -18.41
C VAL A 78 -18.61 15.10 -17.81
N MET A 79 -17.58 14.32 -17.49
CA MET A 79 -16.44 14.81 -16.73
C MET A 79 -15.37 15.46 -17.62
N ASP A 80 -14.89 16.64 -17.23
CA ASP A 80 -13.79 17.33 -17.92
C ASP A 80 -12.50 16.51 -17.81
N GLU A 81 -11.84 16.25 -18.94
CA GLU A 81 -10.63 15.40 -19.08
C GLU A 81 -9.53 15.77 -18.06
N LYS A 82 -9.41 17.08 -17.75
CA LYS A 82 -8.43 17.59 -16.77
C LYS A 82 -8.74 17.16 -15.34
N SER A 83 -10.02 17.07 -14.98
CA SER A 83 -10.45 16.69 -13.64
C SER A 83 -10.28 15.18 -13.42
N ALA A 84 -10.51 14.40 -14.46
CA ALA A 84 -10.31 12.96 -14.47
C ALA A 84 -8.83 12.58 -14.31
N GLU A 85 -7.94 13.27 -15.02
CA GLU A 85 -6.49 13.03 -14.93
C GLU A 85 -5.95 13.29 -13.51
N VAL A 86 -6.34 14.39 -12.88
CA VAL A 86 -5.92 14.71 -11.50
C VAL A 86 -6.49 13.70 -10.50
N LEU A 87 -7.73 13.24 -10.71
CA LEU A 87 -8.35 12.23 -9.87
C LEU A 87 -7.63 10.88 -9.98
N ASP A 88 -7.24 10.47 -11.19
CA ASP A 88 -6.46 9.24 -11.41
C ASP A 88 -5.11 9.29 -10.67
N GLU A 89 -4.38 10.39 -10.81
CA GLU A 89 -3.11 10.60 -10.13
C GLU A 89 -3.24 10.48 -8.59
N ILE A 90 -4.29 11.07 -8.01
CA ILE A 90 -4.58 11.00 -6.57
C ILE A 90 -4.95 9.57 -6.16
N ILE A 91 -5.76 8.87 -6.96
CA ILE A 91 -6.14 7.48 -6.71
C ILE A 91 -4.90 6.57 -6.69
N VAL A 92 -4.02 6.72 -7.68
CA VAL A 92 -2.76 5.96 -7.77
C VAL A 92 -1.90 6.18 -6.53
N LEU A 93 -1.72 7.43 -6.10
CA LEU A 93 -1.02 7.76 -4.86
C LEU A 93 -1.68 7.09 -3.64
N GLY A 94 -3.01 7.14 -3.54
CA GLY A 94 -3.77 6.51 -2.47
C GLY A 94 -3.54 5.00 -2.40
N ILE A 95 -3.55 4.31 -3.55
CA ILE A 95 -3.27 2.88 -3.65
C ILE A 95 -1.83 2.59 -3.21
N LEU A 96 -0.85 3.37 -3.68
CA LEU A 96 0.55 3.20 -3.27
C LEU A 96 0.74 3.35 -1.76
N ILE A 97 0.11 4.35 -1.14
CA ILE A 97 0.16 4.52 0.32
C ILE A 97 -0.41 3.29 1.03
N CYS A 98 -1.55 2.75 0.57
CA CYS A 98 -2.14 1.54 1.13
C CYS A 98 -1.17 0.36 1.07
N LEU A 99 -0.52 0.16 -0.07
CA LEU A 99 0.45 -0.91 -0.29
C LEU A 99 1.69 -0.75 0.58
N ILE A 100 2.25 0.46 0.69
CA ILE A 100 3.41 0.74 1.54
C ILE A 100 3.08 0.45 3.01
N LEU A 101 1.91 0.88 3.50
CA LEU A 101 1.47 0.59 4.86
C LEU A 101 1.28 -0.91 5.09
N LEU A 102 0.77 -1.63 4.10
CA LEU A 102 0.62 -3.08 4.15
C LEU A 102 1.98 -3.77 4.24
N LEU A 103 2.93 -3.40 3.39
CA LEU A 103 4.30 -3.91 3.41
C LEU A 103 4.99 -3.58 4.74
N TYR A 104 4.84 -2.36 5.25
CA TYR A 104 5.40 -1.98 6.54
C TYR A 104 4.85 -2.86 7.67
N LYS A 105 3.55 -3.16 7.69
CA LYS A 105 2.95 -4.07 8.67
C LYS A 105 3.51 -5.48 8.58
N TRP A 106 3.72 -6.00 7.36
CA TRP A 106 4.36 -7.29 7.14
C TRP A 106 5.79 -7.32 7.67
N LEU A 107 6.57 -6.27 7.40
CA LEU A 107 7.93 -6.15 7.89
C LEU A 107 7.98 -6.09 9.43
N LYS A 108 7.07 -5.34 10.05
CA LYS A 108 6.94 -5.27 11.51
C LYS A 108 6.55 -6.61 12.13
N LEU A 109 5.74 -7.41 11.45
CA LEU A 109 5.36 -8.76 11.90
C LEU A 109 6.53 -9.74 11.88
N MET A 110 7.45 -9.57 10.92
CA MET A 110 8.65 -10.39 10.77
C MET A 110 9.70 -10.08 11.83
N ASP A 111 9.77 -8.84 12.32
CA ASP A 111 10.71 -8.44 13.36
C ASP A 111 10.26 -9.03 14.72
N PRO A 112 11.08 -9.87 15.39
CA PRO A 112 10.71 -10.37 16.71
C PRO A 112 10.58 -9.21 17.70
N PRO A 113 9.62 -9.27 18.64
CA PRO A 113 9.58 -8.30 19.73
C PRO A 113 10.93 -8.36 20.47
N LYS A 114 11.57 -7.20 20.65
CA LYS A 114 12.76 -7.11 21.49
C LYS A 114 12.38 -7.64 22.87
N LEU A 115 12.95 -8.78 23.26
CA LEU A 115 12.86 -9.29 24.62
C LEU A 115 13.43 -8.22 25.53
N ASP A 116 12.55 -7.51 26.23
CA ASP A 116 12.95 -6.58 27.26
C ASP A 116 13.43 -7.41 28.45
N LEU A 117 14.74 -7.70 28.47
CA LEU A 117 15.43 -8.47 29.51
C LEU A 117 15.56 -7.66 30.83
N SER A 118 14.79 -6.58 31.00
CA SER A 118 14.85 -5.68 32.15
C SER A 118 14.01 -6.12 33.36
N SER A 119 13.28 -7.24 33.32
CA SER A 119 12.66 -7.79 34.55
C SER A 119 13.43 -9.01 35.04
N LYS A 120 14.53 -8.75 35.75
CA LYS A 120 15.13 -9.70 36.68
C LYS A 120 14.65 -9.38 38.09
#